data_AF-A0A4R5N8M8-F1
#
_entry.id   AF-A0A4R5N8M8-F1
#
_cell.length_a   1.000
_cell.length_b   1.000
_cell.length_c   1.000
_cell.angle_alpha   90.00
_cell.angle_beta   90.00
_cell.angle_gamma   90.00
#
_symmetry.space_group_name_H-M   'P 1'
#
loop_
_entity.id
_entity.type
_entity.pdbx_description
1 polymer ?
#
loop_
_entity_poly.entity_id
_entity_poly.type
_entity_poly.pdbx_seq_one_letter_code
_entity_poly.pdbx_strand_id
1 'polypeptide(L)'
;MKINTIQQTLKNIRIKNNLTQTEFAQQIFVSRQTASNWERGISTPPVSALSIIANTFNVALPELLMALEGNQANSNHSAERQIIANAFLSILSRTNGTYCDMATIVQESGIHPHRAKTLFRSPSDILQYIAQQLDAQVVAALSTATTTDPFEMIADTVLPVLYDNNHTLKVLYSGNYANGEWIYFLKKEYIKWATPFFDHYNLNTAPITRTFAIELTVKMTLSIISTWLTQPLPTPPEEFRQTFLHLTKTPLTKLVQS
;
A
#
# COMPACT_ATOMS: atom_id res chain seq x y z
N MET A 1 -10.23 20.40 -27.68
CA MET A 1 -9.27 19.32 -27.38
C MET A 1 -10.03 18.29 -26.56
N LYS A 2 -10.23 17.05 -27.04
CA LYS A 2 -10.91 16.01 -26.24
C LYS A 2 -9.97 15.65 -25.09
N ILE A 3 -10.35 15.95 -23.85
CA ILE A 3 -9.62 15.48 -22.66
C ILE A 3 -9.82 13.96 -22.62
N ASN A 4 -8.74 13.19 -22.79
CA ASN A 4 -8.82 11.73 -22.67
C ASN A 4 -9.00 11.39 -21.19
N THR A 5 -9.94 10.51 -20.88
CA THR A 5 -10.13 9.99 -19.53
C THR A 5 -8.96 9.11 -19.13
N ILE A 6 -8.69 8.98 -17.82
CA ILE A 6 -7.56 8.16 -17.35
C ILE A 6 -7.59 6.73 -17.90
N GLN A 7 -8.77 6.12 -18.00
CA GLN A 7 -8.96 4.79 -18.56
C GLN A 7 -8.42 4.70 -20.00
N GLN A 8 -8.71 5.72 -20.80
CA GLN A 8 -8.34 5.79 -22.19
C GLN A 8 -6.87 6.13 -22.35
N THR A 9 -6.33 6.99 -21.49
CA THR A 9 -4.90 7.30 -21.42
C THR A 9 -4.07 6.05 -21.11
N LEU A 10 -4.44 5.25 -20.11
CA LEU A 10 -3.73 4.01 -19.77
C LEU A 10 -3.77 3.00 -20.93
N LYS A 11 -4.94 2.80 -21.52
CA LYS A 11 -5.10 1.90 -22.68
C LYS A 11 -4.24 2.34 -23.86
N ASN A 12 -4.15 3.65 -24.11
CA ASN A 12 -3.32 4.21 -25.18
C ASN A 12 -1.83 4.02 -24.92
N ILE A 13 -1.36 4.23 -23.68
CA ILE A 13 0.04 3.97 -23.29
C ILE A 13 0.38 2.51 -23.54
N ARG A 14 -0.48 1.58 -23.11
CA ARG A 14 -0.28 0.15 -23.32
C ARG A 14 -0.20 -0.21 -24.80
N ILE A 15 -1.17 0.22 -25.61
CA ILE A 15 -1.24 -0.09 -27.05
C ILE A 15 -0.06 0.52 -27.80
N LYS A 16 0.34 1.76 -27.47
CA LYS A 16 1.50 2.44 -28.09
C LYS A 16 2.82 1.69 -27.86
N ASN A 17 2.93 0.96 -26.75
CA ASN A 17 4.08 0.14 -26.42
C ASN A 17 3.93 -1.34 -26.86
N ASN A 18 2.88 -1.69 -27.62
CA ASN A 18 2.59 -3.05 -28.09
C ASN A 18 2.46 -4.10 -26.98
N LEU A 19 1.96 -3.71 -25.80
CA LEU A 19 1.85 -4.60 -24.65
C LEU A 19 0.44 -5.21 -24.52
N THR A 20 0.39 -6.48 -24.10
CA THR A 20 -0.83 -7.09 -23.56
C THR A 20 -1.18 -6.50 -22.19
N GLN A 21 -2.41 -6.68 -21.70
CA GLN A 21 -2.79 -6.23 -20.36
C GLN A 21 -1.94 -6.90 -19.27
N THR A 22 -1.51 -8.15 -19.49
CA THR A 22 -0.64 -8.88 -18.56
C THR A 22 0.75 -8.25 -18.51
N GLU A 23 1.37 -7.99 -19.67
CA GLU A 23 2.71 -7.39 -19.74
C GLU A 23 2.70 -5.96 -19.21
N PHE A 24 1.67 -5.17 -19.52
CA PHE A 24 1.50 -3.83 -18.96
C PHE A 24 1.39 -3.85 -17.44
N ALA A 25 0.60 -4.76 -16.89
CA ALA A 25 0.44 -4.92 -15.45
C ALA A 25 1.76 -5.30 -14.76
N GLN A 26 2.54 -6.19 -15.38
CA GLN A 26 3.87 -6.58 -14.90
C GLN A 26 4.85 -5.40 -14.87
N GLN A 27 4.87 -4.56 -15.91
CA GLN A 27 5.75 -3.38 -16.00
C GLN A 27 5.46 -2.31 -14.95
N ILE A 28 4.27 -2.33 -14.35
CA ILE A 28 3.84 -1.36 -13.32
C ILE A 28 3.52 -2.03 -11.98
N PHE A 29 3.91 -3.30 -11.81
CA PHE A 29 3.84 -4.07 -10.58
C PHE A 29 2.42 -4.27 -10.00
N VAL A 30 1.42 -4.43 -10.86
CA VAL A 30 0.03 -4.74 -10.47
C VAL A 30 -0.48 -6.03 -11.10
N SER A 31 -1.63 -6.53 -10.62
CA SER A 31 -2.27 -7.69 -11.24
C SER A 31 -2.86 -7.35 -12.62
N ARG A 32 -2.93 -8.36 -13.52
CA ARG A 32 -3.62 -8.22 -14.82
C ARG A 32 -5.05 -7.72 -14.64
N GLN A 33 -5.75 -8.21 -13.62
CA GLN A 33 -7.13 -7.85 -13.33
C GLN A 33 -7.23 -6.37 -12.92
N THR A 34 -6.30 -5.88 -12.10
CA THR A 34 -6.18 -4.48 -11.69
C THR A 34 -6.01 -3.57 -12.91
N ALA A 35 -5.03 -3.86 -13.79
CA ALA A 35 -4.83 -3.10 -15.03
C ALA A 35 -6.07 -3.14 -15.94
N SER A 36 -6.74 -4.28 -16.07
CA SER A 36 -7.97 -4.43 -16.86
C SER A 36 -9.14 -3.64 -16.26
N ASN A 37 -9.26 -3.60 -14.94
CA ASN A 37 -10.28 -2.82 -14.25
C ASN A 37 -10.07 -1.31 -14.45
N TRP A 38 -8.82 -0.85 -14.44
CA TRP A 38 -8.49 0.54 -14.74
C TRP A 38 -8.83 0.93 -16.17
N GLU A 39 -8.46 0.12 -17.16
CA GLU A 39 -8.79 0.40 -18.57
C GLU A 39 -10.29 0.36 -18.88
N ARG A 40 -11.07 -0.37 -18.06
CA ARG A 40 -12.54 -0.44 -18.17
C ARG A 40 -13.26 0.59 -17.30
N GLY A 41 -12.54 1.31 -16.44
CA GLY A 41 -13.12 2.29 -15.52
C GLY A 41 -13.90 1.68 -14.36
N ILE A 42 -13.68 0.42 -14.04
CA ILE A 42 -14.28 -0.27 -12.89
C ILE A 42 -13.62 0.20 -11.58
N SER A 43 -12.32 0.43 -11.61
CA SER A 43 -11.56 1.05 -10.54
C SER A 43 -10.61 2.10 -11.11
N THR A 44 -10.10 3.00 -10.27
CA THR A 44 -9.14 4.02 -10.66
C THR A 44 -7.73 3.67 -10.18
N PRO A 45 -6.70 3.96 -10.99
CA PRO A 45 -5.33 3.81 -10.55
C PRO A 45 -5.04 4.77 -9.38
N PRO A 46 -4.42 4.31 -8.29
CA PRO A 46 -3.88 5.20 -7.29
C PRO A 46 -2.75 6.03 -7.92
N VAL A 47 -2.50 7.22 -7.38
CA VAL A 47 -1.47 8.10 -7.96
C VAL A 47 -0.07 7.47 -7.86
N SER A 48 0.19 6.59 -6.89
CA SER A 48 1.42 5.79 -6.83
C SER A 48 1.63 4.97 -8.12
N ALA A 49 0.58 4.31 -8.61
CA ALA A 49 0.62 3.61 -9.88
C ALA A 49 0.82 4.57 -11.06
N LEU A 50 0.19 5.76 -11.03
CA LEU A 50 0.41 6.78 -12.06
C LEU A 50 1.86 7.28 -12.10
N SER A 51 2.51 7.44 -10.94
CA SER A 51 3.94 7.79 -10.87
C SER A 51 4.82 6.69 -11.49
N ILE A 52 4.49 5.42 -11.25
CA ILE A 52 5.20 4.29 -11.88
C ILE A 52 4.97 4.33 -13.40
N ILE A 53 3.74 4.48 -13.86
CA ILE A 53 3.41 4.60 -15.28
C ILE A 53 4.15 5.77 -15.94
N ALA A 54 4.18 6.93 -15.28
CA ALA A 54 4.91 8.12 -15.74
C ALA A 54 6.40 7.81 -15.96
N ASN A 55 7.04 7.20 -14.96
CA ASN A 55 8.46 6.87 -15.04
C ASN A 55 8.74 5.74 -16.05
N THR A 56 7.99 4.64 -16.00
CA THR A 56 8.19 3.46 -16.84
C THR A 56 7.97 3.77 -18.33
N PHE A 57 6.99 4.61 -18.66
CA PHE A 57 6.63 4.90 -20.05
C PHE A 57 7.04 6.31 -20.50
N ASN A 58 7.82 7.03 -19.70
CA ASN A 58 8.28 8.39 -19.95
C ASN A 58 7.13 9.36 -20.31
N VAL A 59 6.08 9.32 -19.49
CA VAL A 59 4.89 10.19 -19.60
C VAL A 59 4.93 11.20 -18.45
N ALA A 60 4.50 12.44 -18.70
CA ALA A 60 4.47 13.46 -17.65
C ALA A 60 3.40 13.10 -16.59
N LEU A 61 3.79 12.94 -15.32
CA LEU A 61 2.85 12.70 -14.23
C LEU A 61 1.70 13.73 -14.16
N PRO A 62 1.93 15.04 -14.39
CA PRO A 62 0.84 16.02 -14.47
C PRO A 62 -0.21 15.69 -15.55
N GLU A 63 0.18 15.09 -16.67
CA GLU A 63 -0.74 14.68 -17.73
C GLU A 63 -1.67 13.54 -17.29
N LEU A 64 -1.11 12.55 -16.59
CA LEU A 64 -1.87 11.45 -16.01
C LEU A 64 -2.82 11.93 -14.91
N LEU A 65 -2.38 12.88 -14.09
CA LEU A 65 -3.19 13.50 -13.04
C LEU A 65 -4.37 14.29 -13.62
N MET A 66 -4.15 15.11 -14.65
CA MET A 66 -5.24 15.82 -15.32
C MET A 66 -6.26 14.86 -15.95
N ALA A 67 -5.81 13.75 -16.54
CA ALA A 67 -6.70 12.72 -17.07
C ALA A 67 -7.51 11.98 -15.98
N LEU A 68 -6.96 11.90 -14.76
CA LEU A 68 -7.65 11.38 -13.57
C LEU A 68 -8.68 12.39 -13.03
N GLU A 69 -8.37 13.68 -13.05
CA GLU A 69 -9.19 14.79 -12.54
C GLU A 69 -10.42 15.10 -13.41
N GLY A 70 -10.42 14.72 -14.69
CA GLY A 70 -11.50 14.94 -15.66
C GLY A 70 -12.88 14.34 -15.30
N ASN A 71 -13.05 13.82 -14.08
CA ASN A 71 -14.30 13.27 -13.57
C ASN A 71 -14.70 13.72 -12.15
N GLN A 72 -13.99 14.62 -11.45
CA GLN A 72 -14.38 15.03 -10.07
C GLN A 72 -14.04 16.49 -9.75
N ALA A 73 -15.02 17.38 -9.84
CA ALA A 73 -14.88 18.81 -9.53
C ALA A 73 -15.02 19.17 -8.03
N ASN A 74 -14.76 18.24 -7.08
CA ASN A 74 -14.96 18.46 -5.64
C ASN A 74 -13.77 18.02 -4.75
N SER A 75 -12.52 18.15 -5.21
CA SER A 75 -11.36 17.51 -4.54
C SER A 75 -10.05 18.32 -4.50
N ASN A 76 -10.08 19.66 -4.50
CA ASN A 76 -8.84 20.45 -4.60
C ASN A 76 -7.82 20.19 -3.47
N HIS A 77 -8.26 19.85 -2.26
CA HIS A 77 -7.35 19.58 -1.14
C HIS A 77 -6.77 18.15 -1.12
N SER A 78 -7.49 17.14 -1.61
CA SER A 78 -6.99 15.76 -1.61
C SER A 78 -5.95 15.53 -2.70
N ALA A 79 -6.12 16.16 -3.87
CA ALA A 79 -5.15 16.10 -4.97
C ALA A 79 -3.79 16.70 -4.56
N GLU A 80 -3.78 17.90 -3.98
CA GLU A 80 -2.55 18.55 -3.50
C GLU A 80 -1.86 17.72 -2.41
N ARG A 81 -2.62 17.14 -1.47
CA ARG A 81 -2.07 16.25 -0.44
C ARG A 81 -1.40 15.02 -1.06
N GLN A 82 -2.01 14.46 -2.09
CA GLN A 82 -1.47 13.30 -2.78
C GLN A 82 -0.19 13.64 -3.55
N ILE A 83 -0.13 14.80 -4.20
CA ILE A 83 1.09 15.28 -4.87
C ILE A 83 2.25 15.37 -3.89
N ILE A 84 2.05 15.97 -2.72
CA ILE A 84 3.07 16.06 -1.67
C ILE A 84 3.45 14.68 -1.14
N ALA A 85 2.48 13.80 -0.89
CA ALA A 85 2.74 12.44 -0.41
C ALA A 85 3.57 11.62 -1.40
N ASN A 86 3.33 11.77 -2.71
CA ASN A 86 4.11 11.09 -3.74
C ASN A 86 5.51 11.64 -3.88
N ALA A 87 5.68 12.97 -3.80
CA ALA A 87 6.99 13.60 -3.78
C ALA A 87 7.83 13.07 -2.61
N PHE A 88 7.21 12.97 -1.42
CA PHE A 88 7.82 12.36 -0.25
C PHE A 88 8.22 10.90 -0.49
N LEU A 89 7.33 10.05 -1.01
CA LEU A 89 7.64 8.64 -1.31
C LEU A 89 8.74 8.49 -2.38
N SER A 90 8.75 9.36 -3.40
CA SER A 90 9.78 9.39 -4.45
C SER A 90 11.17 9.70 -3.86
N ILE A 91 11.25 10.69 -2.97
CA ILE A 91 12.49 11.01 -2.27
C ILE A 91 12.95 9.82 -1.43
N LEU A 92 12.08 9.27 -0.58
CA LEU A 92 12.43 8.12 0.27
C LEU A 92 12.87 6.90 -0.54
N SER A 93 12.23 6.64 -1.69
CA SER A 93 12.63 5.55 -2.58
C SER A 93 14.05 5.74 -3.13
N ARG A 94 14.40 6.97 -3.57
CA ARG A 94 15.73 7.28 -4.11
C ARG A 94 16.83 7.35 -3.06
N THR A 95 16.51 7.74 -1.82
CA THR A 95 17.48 7.93 -0.72
C THR A 95 17.57 6.73 0.23
N ASN A 96 17.04 5.57 -0.17
CA ASN A 96 16.95 4.37 0.67
C ASN A 96 16.32 4.65 2.05
N GLY A 97 15.30 5.51 2.08
CA GLY A 97 14.54 5.85 3.28
C GLY A 97 15.26 6.74 4.28
N THR A 98 16.28 7.48 3.83
CA THR A 98 16.89 8.55 4.63
C THR A 98 15.89 9.68 4.84
N TYR A 99 15.90 10.27 6.04
CA TYR A 99 15.05 11.42 6.38
C TYR A 99 15.16 12.55 5.34
N CYS A 100 14.03 13.17 5.00
CA CYS A 100 13.97 14.35 4.14
C CYS A 100 13.11 15.44 4.79
N ASP A 101 13.58 16.68 4.73
CA ASP A 101 12.86 17.82 5.30
C ASP A 101 11.71 18.32 4.41
N MET A 102 10.86 19.16 4.98
CA MET A 102 9.73 19.74 4.24
C MET A 102 10.18 20.63 3.08
N ALA A 103 11.34 21.29 3.15
CA ALA A 103 11.79 22.15 2.06
C ALA A 103 12.06 21.33 0.80
N THR A 104 12.74 20.20 0.95
CA THR A 104 13.04 19.25 -0.13
C THR A 104 11.76 18.65 -0.72
N ILE A 105 10.83 18.22 0.14
CA ILE A 105 9.55 17.62 -0.30
C ILE A 105 8.72 18.63 -1.09
N VAL A 106 8.65 19.87 -0.60
CA VAL A 106 7.89 20.95 -1.25
C VAL A 106 8.49 21.29 -2.61
N GLN A 107 9.81 21.39 -2.70
CA GLN A 107 10.51 21.61 -3.96
C GLN A 107 10.21 20.50 -4.97
N GLU A 108 10.29 19.23 -4.56
CA GLU A 108 9.97 18.08 -5.42
C GLU A 108 8.50 18.07 -5.85
N SER A 109 7.58 18.47 -4.96
CA SER A 109 6.14 18.46 -5.24
C SER A 109 5.70 19.53 -6.25
N GLY A 110 6.48 20.60 -6.43
CA GLY A 110 6.09 21.77 -7.21
C GLY A 110 4.97 22.62 -6.59
N ILE A 111 4.45 22.27 -5.41
CA ILE A 111 3.42 23.05 -4.71
C ILE A 111 4.07 24.27 -4.05
N HIS A 112 3.39 25.42 -4.11
CA HIS A 112 3.88 26.64 -3.49
C HIS A 112 4.12 26.47 -1.96
N PRO A 113 5.25 26.93 -1.39
CA PRO A 113 5.62 26.64 0.01
C PRO A 113 4.59 27.04 1.05
N HIS A 114 3.97 28.22 0.89
CA HIS A 114 2.90 28.66 1.80
C HIS A 114 1.69 27.69 1.75
N ARG A 115 1.33 27.20 0.56
CA ARG A 115 0.22 26.26 0.39
C ARG A 115 0.55 24.90 1.01
N ALA A 116 1.75 24.38 0.76
CA ALA A 116 2.18 23.10 1.33
C ALA A 116 2.14 23.10 2.87
N LYS A 117 2.57 24.21 3.52
CA LYS A 117 2.50 24.36 4.98
C LYS A 117 1.07 24.32 5.55
N THR A 118 0.06 24.72 4.77
CA THR A 118 -1.35 24.59 5.18
C THR A 118 -1.86 23.15 5.12
N LEU A 119 -1.21 22.29 4.32
CA LEU A 119 -1.58 20.89 4.14
C LEU A 119 -0.85 19.99 5.14
N PHE A 120 0.47 20.14 5.25
CA PHE A 120 1.33 19.35 6.13
C PHE A 120 2.34 20.23 6.86
N ARG A 121 2.52 20.00 8.17
CA ARG A 121 3.46 20.75 9.01
C ARG A 121 4.81 20.05 9.09
N SER A 122 4.85 18.73 8.91
CA SER A 122 6.04 17.91 9.04
C SER A 122 6.04 16.71 8.08
N PRO A 123 7.20 16.07 7.82
CA PRO A 123 7.26 14.81 7.09
C PRO A 123 6.49 13.68 7.79
N SER A 124 6.43 13.69 9.13
CA SER A 124 5.62 12.75 9.91
C SER A 124 4.12 12.91 9.64
N ASP A 125 3.62 14.14 9.44
CA ASP A 125 2.21 14.37 9.06
C ASP A 125 1.87 13.71 7.71
N ILE A 126 2.82 13.74 6.77
CA ILE A 126 2.68 13.12 5.45
C ILE A 126 2.66 11.59 5.61
N LEU A 127 3.57 11.05 6.41
CA LEU A 127 3.65 9.62 6.70
C LEU A 127 2.37 9.10 7.37
N GLN A 128 1.85 9.84 8.36
CA GLN A 128 0.59 9.53 9.03
C GLN A 128 -0.60 9.57 8.07
N TYR A 129 -0.62 10.53 7.14
CA TYR A 129 -1.63 10.61 6.09
C TYR A 129 -1.57 9.38 5.16
N ILE A 130 -0.37 8.98 4.70
CA ILE A 130 -0.19 7.79 3.88
C ILE A 130 -0.66 6.53 4.62
N ALA A 131 -0.28 6.39 5.89
CA ALA A 131 -0.67 5.26 6.73
C ALA A 131 -2.20 5.17 6.89
N GLN A 132 -2.88 6.30 7.11
CA GLN A 132 -4.34 6.38 7.21
C GLN A 132 -5.04 6.01 5.90
N GLN A 133 -4.50 6.41 4.74
CA GLN A 133 -5.08 6.05 3.44
C GLN A 133 -4.95 4.55 3.15
N LEU A 134 -3.83 3.94 3.53
CA LEU A 134 -3.64 2.49 3.42
C LEU A 134 -4.57 1.74 4.38
N ASP A 135 -4.65 2.19 5.63
CA ASP A 135 -5.51 1.58 6.64
C ASP A 135 -6.98 1.67 6.26
N ALA A 136 -7.44 2.80 5.72
CA ALA A 136 -8.81 2.95 5.22
C ALA A 136 -9.15 1.90 4.14
N GLN A 137 -8.21 1.59 3.24
CA GLN A 137 -8.40 0.53 2.23
C GLN A 137 -8.45 -0.86 2.88
N VAL A 138 -7.60 -1.12 3.87
CA VAL A 138 -7.60 -2.40 4.60
C VAL A 138 -8.90 -2.58 5.40
N VAL A 139 -9.36 -1.56 6.12
CA VAL A 139 -10.63 -1.58 6.87
C VAL A 139 -11.81 -1.80 5.93
N ALA A 140 -11.83 -1.11 4.78
CA ALA A 140 -12.86 -1.32 3.76
C ALA A 140 -12.85 -2.77 3.25
N ALA A 141 -11.68 -3.34 2.96
CA ALA A 141 -11.57 -4.73 2.52
C ALA A 141 -12.01 -5.73 3.60
N LEU A 142 -11.58 -5.53 4.85
CA LEU A 142 -11.98 -6.37 5.99
C LEU A 142 -13.50 -6.38 6.21
N SER A 143 -14.19 -5.27 5.93
CA SER A 143 -15.66 -5.21 6.03
C SER A 143 -16.41 -6.12 5.04
N THR A 144 -15.71 -6.63 4.02
CA THR A 144 -16.28 -7.55 3.02
C THR A 144 -15.98 -9.02 3.32
N ALA A 145 -15.23 -9.30 4.39
CA ALA A 145 -14.83 -10.66 4.75
C ALA A 145 -16.04 -11.52 5.17
N THR A 146 -16.08 -12.76 4.68
CA THR A 146 -17.18 -13.72 4.94
C THR A 146 -16.82 -14.78 5.98
N THR A 147 -15.53 -15.05 6.18
CA THR A 147 -15.00 -15.98 7.17
C THR A 147 -14.88 -15.31 8.55
N THR A 148 -14.93 -16.10 9.61
CA THR A 148 -14.69 -15.64 10.99
C THR A 148 -13.25 -15.86 11.45
N ASP A 149 -12.44 -16.62 10.69
CA ASP A 149 -11.03 -16.86 11.01
C ASP A 149 -10.19 -15.63 10.62
N PRO A 150 -9.46 -15.00 11.56
CA PRO A 150 -8.73 -13.75 11.29
C PRO A 150 -7.61 -13.91 10.27
N PHE A 151 -6.99 -15.09 10.15
CA PHE A 151 -5.94 -15.33 9.16
C PHE A 151 -6.53 -15.54 7.78
N GLU A 152 -7.67 -16.21 7.66
CA GLU A 152 -8.38 -16.30 6.38
C GLU A 152 -8.90 -14.93 5.94
N MET A 153 -9.43 -14.10 6.86
CA MET A 153 -9.82 -12.71 6.55
C MET A 153 -8.64 -11.95 5.94
N ILE A 154 -7.47 -12.00 6.59
CA ILE A 154 -6.26 -11.34 6.08
C ILE A 154 -5.86 -11.90 4.72
N ALA A 155 -5.86 -13.22 4.57
CA ALA A 155 -5.44 -13.89 3.36
C ALA A 155 -6.31 -13.52 2.15
N ASP A 156 -7.63 -13.43 2.36
CA ASP A 156 -8.61 -13.25 1.29
C ASP A 156 -8.85 -11.78 0.94
N THR A 157 -8.82 -10.88 1.93
CA THR A 157 -9.21 -9.47 1.71
C THR A 157 -8.06 -8.49 1.85
N VAL A 158 -7.10 -8.75 2.73
CA VAL A 158 -6.03 -7.79 3.05
C VAL A 158 -4.82 -7.97 2.13
N LEU A 159 -4.37 -9.20 1.88
CA LEU A 159 -3.21 -9.45 1.02
C LEU A 159 -3.33 -8.81 -0.38
N PRO A 160 -4.49 -8.84 -1.07
CA PRO A 160 -4.65 -8.15 -2.35
C PRO A 160 -4.44 -6.62 -2.24
N VAL A 161 -5.02 -5.99 -1.23
CA VAL A 161 -4.87 -4.53 -0.99
C VAL A 161 -3.42 -4.16 -0.74
N LEU A 162 -2.71 -4.97 0.05
CA LEU A 162 -1.29 -4.73 0.33
C LEU A 162 -0.44 -4.94 -0.94
N TYR A 163 -0.76 -5.93 -1.76
CA TYR A 163 -0.04 -6.17 -3.01
C TYR A 163 -0.22 -5.02 -4.01
N ASP A 164 -1.44 -4.48 -4.16
CA ASP A 164 -1.72 -3.32 -5.02
C ASP A 164 -0.97 -2.05 -4.54
N ASN A 165 -0.58 -2.01 -3.26
CA ASN A 165 0.20 -0.92 -2.66
C ASN A 165 1.68 -1.29 -2.40
N ASN A 166 2.20 -2.36 -3.03
CA ASN A 166 3.50 -2.95 -2.72
C ASN A 166 4.68 -1.95 -2.77
N HIS A 167 4.69 -1.00 -3.71
CA HIS A 167 5.77 -0.03 -3.87
C HIS A 167 5.83 0.91 -2.67
N THR A 168 4.69 1.47 -2.30
CA THR A 168 4.57 2.31 -1.10
C THR A 168 4.98 1.52 0.13
N LEU A 169 4.43 0.32 0.30
CA LEU A 169 4.72 -0.52 1.46
C LEU A 169 6.19 -0.94 1.52
N LYS A 170 6.84 -1.19 0.39
CA LYS A 170 8.27 -1.47 0.34
C LYS A 170 9.06 -0.29 0.89
N VAL A 171 8.77 0.94 0.47
CA VAL A 171 9.39 2.16 1.03
C VAL A 171 9.15 2.28 2.54
N LEU A 172 7.92 2.01 3.00
CA LEU A 172 7.55 2.10 4.41
C LEU A 172 8.21 1.00 5.27
N TYR A 173 8.35 -0.21 4.74
CA TYR A 173 8.98 -1.34 5.44
C TYR A 173 10.50 -1.33 5.36
N SER A 174 11.10 -0.86 4.26
CA SER A 174 12.56 -0.87 4.06
C SER A 174 13.26 0.44 4.44
N GLY A 175 12.51 1.55 4.53
CA GLY A 175 13.11 2.87 4.76
C GLY A 175 13.38 3.15 6.24
N ASN A 176 14.64 3.42 6.59
CA ASN A 176 15.09 3.63 7.98
C ASN A 176 14.27 4.69 8.74
N TYR A 177 13.91 5.81 8.09
CA TYR A 177 13.11 6.85 8.73
C TYR A 177 11.64 6.44 8.90
N ALA A 178 11.00 5.98 7.82
CA ALA A 178 9.56 5.70 7.82
C ALA A 178 9.18 4.43 8.60
N ASN A 179 10.09 3.45 8.67
CA ASN A 179 9.81 2.14 9.26
C ASN A 179 9.38 2.24 10.73
N GLY A 180 10.04 3.06 11.53
CA GLY A 180 9.72 3.18 12.96
C GLY A 180 8.28 3.64 13.21
N GLU A 181 7.88 4.75 12.59
CA GLU A 181 6.52 5.29 12.68
C GLU A 181 5.49 4.36 12.04
N TRP A 182 5.81 3.75 10.89
CA TRP A 182 4.95 2.79 10.21
C TRP A 182 4.66 1.55 11.06
N ILE A 183 5.69 0.91 11.62
CA ILE A 183 5.54 -0.27 12.48
C ILE A 183 4.80 0.09 13.77
N TYR A 184 5.04 1.28 14.33
CA TYR A 184 4.30 1.77 15.49
C TYR A 184 2.80 1.92 15.18
N PHE A 185 2.46 2.56 14.06
CA PHE A 185 1.08 2.70 13.58
C PHE A 185 0.40 1.34 13.42
N LEU A 186 1.04 0.41 12.70
CA LEU A 186 0.49 -0.92 12.47
C LEU A 186 0.24 -1.69 13.78
N LYS A 187 1.20 -1.69 14.71
CA LYS A 187 1.02 -2.38 15.99
C LYS A 187 -0.16 -1.79 16.75
N LYS A 188 -0.28 -0.47 16.82
CA LYS A 188 -1.36 0.21 17.53
C LYS A 188 -2.74 -0.17 16.98
N GLU A 189 -2.92 -0.08 15.67
CA GLU A 189 -4.23 -0.32 15.04
C GLU A 189 -4.58 -1.82 15.01
N TYR A 190 -3.63 -2.68 14.63
CA TYR A 190 -3.93 -4.10 14.44
C TYR A 190 -3.90 -4.93 15.74
N ILE A 191 -3.29 -4.46 16.83
CA ILE A 191 -3.53 -5.03 18.18
C ILE A 191 -4.97 -4.79 18.60
N LYS A 192 -5.50 -3.58 18.38
CA LYS A 192 -6.89 -3.26 18.69
C LYS A 192 -7.84 -4.11 17.85
N TRP A 193 -7.59 -4.26 16.55
CA TRP A 193 -8.37 -5.14 15.68
C TRP A 193 -8.28 -6.61 16.07
N ALA A 194 -7.11 -7.11 16.47
CA ALA A 194 -6.92 -8.52 16.84
C ALA A 194 -7.55 -8.87 18.20
N THR A 195 -7.74 -7.89 19.08
CA THR A 195 -8.17 -8.13 20.47
C THR A 195 -9.45 -8.96 20.60
N PRO A 196 -10.55 -8.72 19.86
CA PRO A 196 -11.80 -9.49 20.00
C PRO A 196 -11.65 -10.99 19.68
N PHE A 197 -10.70 -11.37 18.82
CA PHE A 197 -10.46 -12.79 18.49
C PHE A 197 -9.90 -13.60 19.68
N PHE A 198 -9.49 -12.91 20.75
CA PHE A 198 -8.95 -13.51 21.97
C PHE A 198 -9.94 -13.41 23.14
N ASP A 199 -11.21 -13.09 22.93
CA ASP A 199 -12.19 -12.94 24.02
C ASP A 199 -12.45 -14.23 24.80
N HIS A 200 -12.28 -15.39 24.14
CA HIS A 200 -12.37 -16.72 24.75
C HIS A 200 -11.00 -17.30 25.15
N TYR A 201 -9.96 -16.47 25.26
CA TYR A 201 -8.61 -16.92 25.61
C TYR A 201 -8.54 -17.47 27.04
N ASN A 202 -8.20 -18.75 27.17
CA ASN A 202 -8.18 -19.44 28.46
C ASN A 202 -6.74 -19.53 29.02
N LEU A 203 -6.50 -18.81 30.12
CA LEU A 203 -5.20 -18.79 30.82
C LEU A 203 -4.84 -20.14 31.47
N ASN A 204 -5.82 -20.98 31.81
CA ASN A 204 -5.55 -22.27 32.44
C ASN A 204 -4.92 -23.27 31.47
N THR A 205 -5.05 -23.04 30.17
CA THR A 205 -4.54 -23.91 29.11
C THR A 205 -3.38 -23.28 28.32
N ALA A 206 -3.12 -21.99 28.51
CA ALA A 206 -2.17 -21.25 27.68
C ALA A 206 -0.88 -20.90 28.46
N PRO A 207 0.30 -21.01 27.84
CA PRO A 207 1.59 -20.80 28.52
C PRO A 207 1.94 -19.33 28.76
N ILE A 208 1.17 -18.40 28.19
CA ILE A 208 1.46 -16.95 28.16
C ILE A 208 0.18 -16.15 28.41
N THR A 209 0.33 -14.89 28.81
CA THR A 209 -0.81 -13.98 29.04
C THR A 209 -1.55 -13.65 27.75
N ARG A 210 -2.83 -13.30 27.85
CA ARG A 210 -3.66 -12.87 26.70
C ARG A 210 -3.02 -11.71 25.93
N THR A 211 -2.52 -10.70 26.64
CA THR A 211 -1.85 -9.54 26.03
C THR A 211 -0.60 -9.95 25.26
N PHE A 212 0.22 -10.82 25.84
CA PHE A 212 1.41 -11.33 25.18
C PHE A 212 1.04 -12.13 23.92
N ALA A 213 0.01 -12.97 23.99
CA ALA A 213 -0.47 -13.74 22.84
C ALA A 213 -0.95 -12.84 21.70
N ILE A 214 -1.78 -11.81 21.98
CA ILE A 214 -2.25 -10.85 20.97
C ILE A 214 -1.06 -10.13 20.32
N GLU A 215 -0.16 -9.58 21.14
CA GLU A 215 1.02 -8.88 20.64
C GLU A 215 1.91 -9.78 19.78
N LEU A 216 2.14 -11.01 20.23
CA LEU A 216 2.97 -11.97 19.50
C LEU A 216 2.31 -12.33 18.17
N THR A 217 1.02 -12.63 18.15
CA THR A 217 0.25 -12.94 16.93
C THR A 217 0.33 -11.79 15.92
N VAL A 218 0.10 -10.55 16.36
CA VAL A 218 0.20 -9.37 15.47
C VAL A 218 1.64 -9.21 14.97
N LYS A 219 2.64 -9.29 15.84
CA LYS A 219 4.05 -9.15 15.45
C LYS A 219 4.46 -10.20 14.42
N MET A 220 4.12 -11.48 14.65
CA MET A 220 4.43 -12.56 13.71
C MET A 220 3.72 -12.37 12.37
N THR A 221 2.44 -11.98 12.39
CA THR A 221 1.67 -11.74 11.17
C THR A 221 2.25 -10.59 10.35
N LEU A 222 2.57 -9.47 11.01
CA LEU A 222 3.24 -8.33 10.37
C LEU A 222 4.63 -8.71 9.83
N SER A 223 5.37 -9.57 10.54
CA SER A 223 6.65 -10.09 10.05
C SER A 223 6.47 -10.87 8.75
N ILE A 224 5.55 -11.85 8.69
CA ILE A 224 5.26 -12.61 7.47
C ILE A 224 4.93 -11.68 6.30
N ILE A 225 4.00 -10.74 6.51
CA ILE A 225 3.55 -9.79 5.48
C ILE A 225 4.72 -8.90 5.02
N SER A 226 5.49 -8.33 5.95
CA SER A 226 6.62 -7.47 5.63
C SER A 226 7.71 -8.23 4.85
N THR A 227 8.01 -9.47 5.23
CA THR A 227 9.00 -10.33 4.56
C THR A 227 8.53 -10.69 3.15
N TRP A 228 7.23 -10.89 2.93
CA TRP A 228 6.68 -11.12 1.59
C TRP A 228 6.73 -9.86 0.72
N LEU A 229 6.26 -8.71 1.21
CA LEU A 229 6.17 -7.47 0.43
C LEU A 229 7.55 -6.86 0.10
N THR A 230 8.57 -7.12 0.93
CA THR A 230 9.91 -6.56 0.71
C THR A 230 10.75 -7.36 -0.28
N GLN A 231 10.26 -8.49 -0.78
CA GLN A 231 10.93 -9.25 -1.83
C GLN A 231 11.16 -8.39 -3.10
N PRO A 232 12.17 -8.72 -3.92
CA PRO A 232 12.38 -8.05 -5.21
C PRO A 232 11.13 -8.11 -6.09
N LEU A 233 10.48 -9.27 -6.13
CA LEU A 233 9.22 -9.53 -6.81
C LEU A 233 8.33 -10.38 -5.90
N PRO A 234 7.43 -9.78 -5.10
CA PRO A 234 6.51 -10.52 -4.25
C PRO A 234 5.60 -11.42 -5.09
N THR A 235 5.39 -12.65 -4.61
CA THR A 235 4.45 -13.59 -5.24
C THR A 235 3.02 -13.03 -5.22
N PRO A 236 2.20 -13.24 -6.27
CA PRO A 236 0.83 -12.75 -6.30
C PRO A 236 -0.01 -13.26 -5.11
N PRO A 237 -1.01 -12.49 -4.62
CA PRO A 237 -1.81 -12.86 -3.45
C PRO A 237 -2.50 -14.22 -3.57
N GLU A 238 -3.00 -14.56 -4.76
CA GLU A 238 -3.70 -15.84 -5.02
C GLU A 238 -2.80 -17.05 -4.73
N GLU A 239 -1.53 -16.96 -5.09
CA GLU A 239 -0.53 -17.99 -4.84
C GLU A 239 0.01 -17.91 -3.41
N PHE A 240 0.29 -16.70 -2.93
CA PHE A 240 0.86 -16.49 -1.60
C PHE A 240 -0.13 -16.84 -0.48
N ARG A 241 -1.44 -16.80 -0.74
CA ARG A 241 -2.51 -17.13 0.21
C ARG A 241 -2.23 -18.45 0.96
N GLN A 242 -1.92 -19.52 0.23
CA GLN A 242 -1.70 -20.83 0.84
C GLN A 242 -0.42 -20.85 1.68
N THR A 243 0.64 -20.21 1.19
CA THR A 243 1.89 -20.03 1.93
C THR A 243 1.66 -19.24 3.23
N PHE A 244 0.92 -18.14 3.17
CA PHE A 244 0.57 -17.32 4.33
C PHE A 244 -0.17 -18.15 5.39
N LEU A 245 -1.25 -18.85 5.00
CA LEU A 245 -2.03 -19.68 5.93
C LEU A 245 -1.23 -20.87 6.47
N HIS A 246 -0.29 -21.40 5.70
CA HIS A 246 0.62 -22.44 6.17
C HIS A 246 1.57 -21.86 7.24
N LEU A 247 2.20 -20.71 6.96
CA LEU A 247 3.14 -20.06 7.87
C LEU A 247 2.50 -19.66 9.21
N THR A 248 1.22 -19.26 9.23
CA THR A 248 0.52 -18.92 10.48
C THR A 248 0.21 -20.14 11.35
N LYS A 249 0.25 -21.35 10.79
CA LYS A 249 -0.08 -22.61 11.47
C LYS A 249 1.17 -23.47 11.77
N THR A 250 2.31 -23.17 11.16
CA THR A 250 3.53 -23.97 11.27
C THR A 250 4.43 -23.49 12.42
N PRO A 251 4.77 -24.36 13.39
CA PRO A 251 5.75 -24.03 14.43
C PRO A 251 7.11 -23.66 13.83
N LEU A 252 7.79 -22.65 14.39
CA LEU A 252 9.11 -22.21 13.94
C LEU A 252 10.13 -23.35 13.83
N THR A 253 10.07 -24.32 14.73
CA THR A 253 10.95 -25.50 14.73
C THR A 253 10.87 -26.31 13.44
N LYS A 254 9.70 -26.34 12.79
CA LYS A 254 9.51 -27.03 11.50
C LYS A 254 10.03 -26.21 10.31
N LEU A 255 10.01 -24.88 10.40
CA LEU A 255 10.49 -23.99 9.32
C LEU A 255 12.02 -23.98 9.20
N VAL A 256 12.76 -24.23 10.29
CA VAL A 256 14.23 -24.28 10.25
C VAL A 256 14.75 -25.60 9.65
N GLN A 257 13.89 -26.61 9.54
CA GLN A 257 14.25 -27.96 9.07
C GLN A 257 13.75 -28.26 7.64
N SER A 258 13.08 -27.31 7.00
CA SER A 258 12.44 -27.43 5.68
C SER A 258 13.28 -26.90 4.54
#